data_AF-A0A959FZA7-F1
#
_entry.id   AF-A0A959FZA7-F1
#
_cell.length_a   1.000
_cell.length_b   1.000
_cell.length_c   1.000
_cell.angle_alpha   90.00
_cell.angle_beta   90.00
_cell.angle_gamma   90.00
#
_symmetry.space_group_name_H-M   'P 1'
#
loop_
_entity.id
_entity.type
_entity.pdbx_description
1 polymer ?
#
loop_
_entity_poly.entity_id
_entity_poly.type
_entity_poly.pdbx_seq_one_letter_code
_entity_poly.pdbx_strand_id
1 'polypeptide(L)' 'MPDEFWESSFKARQTMWGFTPADSALAAADFFQKEGLQDVLIPGFGYGRNAKVFADKGMSVTGIEIS' A
#
# COMPACT_ATOMS: atom_id res chain seq x y z
N MET A 1 -22.47 1.54 -17.10
CA MET A 1 -21.00 1.39 -17.18
C MET A 1 -20.44 1.64 -15.79
N PRO A 2 -20.22 0.60 -14.97
CA PRO A 2 -19.73 0.76 -13.59
C PRO A 2 -18.29 1.28 -13.49
N ASP A 3 -17.53 1.16 -14.60
CA ASP A 3 -16.10 1.47 -14.66
C ASP A 3 -15.78 2.96 -14.44
N GLU A 4 -16.69 3.86 -14.81
CA GLU A 4 -16.46 5.31 -14.68
C GLU A 4 -16.49 5.82 -13.24
N PHE A 5 -17.15 5.12 -12.29
CA PHE A 5 -17.29 5.62 -10.92
C PHE A 5 -16.00 5.55 -10.12
N TRP A 6 -15.27 4.43 -10.20
CA TRP A 6 -13.98 4.26 -9.51
C TRP A 6 -12.89 5.11 -10.15
N GLU A 7 -12.85 5.15 -11.48
CA GLU A 7 -11.94 5.99 -12.26
C GLU A 7 -12.11 7.49 -11.97
N SER A 8 -13.35 7.99 -11.99
CA SER A 8 -13.64 9.39 -11.70
C SER A 8 -13.38 9.75 -10.24
N SER A 9 -13.68 8.85 -9.30
CA SER A 9 -13.39 9.04 -7.87
C SER A 9 -11.88 9.05 -7.59
N PHE A 10 -11.11 8.21 -8.27
CA PHE A 10 -9.65 8.16 -8.16
C PHE A 10 -9.00 9.44 -8.71
N LYS A 11 -9.45 9.91 -9.89
CA LYS A 11 -8.97 11.16 -10.50
C LYS A 11 -9.37 12.41 -9.73
N ALA A 12 -10.58 12.46 -9.18
CA ALA A 12 -11.10 13.64 -8.49
C ALA A 12 -10.58 13.78 -7.03
N ARG A 13 -10.15 12.67 -6.40
CA ARG A 13 -9.81 12.64 -4.98
C ARG A 13 -8.64 11.70 -4.71
N GLN A 14 -7.51 11.95 -5.37
CA GLN A 14 -6.29 11.13 -5.32
C GLN A 14 -5.80 10.75 -3.90
N THR A 15 -6.25 11.44 -2.86
CA THR A 15 -5.88 11.20 -1.45
C THR A 15 -7.08 10.99 -0.52
N MET A 16 -8.17 10.36 -0.97
CA MET A 16 -9.34 10.08 -0.10
C MET A 16 -8.98 9.36 1.20
N TRP A 17 -7.91 8.58 1.19
CA TRP A 17 -7.47 7.79 2.34
C TRP A 17 -6.24 8.37 3.05
N GLY A 18 -5.81 9.58 2.68
CA GLY A 18 -4.64 10.24 3.23
C GLY A 18 -3.32 9.50 2.97
N PHE A 19 -2.21 10.04 3.47
CA PHE A 19 -0.88 9.43 3.31
C PHE A 19 -0.49 8.53 4.49
N THR A 20 -1.32 8.49 5.53
CA THR A 20 -1.06 7.66 6.71
C THR A 20 -1.25 6.18 6.35
N PRO A 21 -0.31 5.31 6.73
CA PRO A 21 -0.48 3.86 6.57
C PRO A 21 -1.66 3.37 7.42
N ALA A 22 -2.25 2.24 7.03
CA ALA A 22 -3.22 1.57 7.88
C ALA A 22 -2.53 0.94 9.11
N ASP A 23 -3.24 0.83 10.24
CA ASP A 23 -2.73 0.16 11.45
C ASP A 23 -2.32 -1.29 11.18
N SER A 24 -3.02 -1.97 10.28
CA SER A 24 -2.67 -3.33 9.83
C SER A 24 -1.34 -3.39 9.08
N ALA A 25 -1.00 -2.34 8.32
CA ALA A 25 0.29 -2.27 7.62
C ALA A 25 1.44 -2.11 8.63
N LEU A 26 1.25 -1.31 9.68
CA LEU A 26 2.21 -1.17 10.77
C LEU A 26 2.43 -2.50 11.49
N ALA A 27 1.35 -3.15 11.91
CA ALA A 27 1.41 -4.44 12.62
C ALA A 27 2.06 -5.55 11.77
N ALA A 28 1.72 -5.62 10.48
CA ALA A 28 2.31 -6.59 9.56
C ALA A 28 3.82 -6.32 9.36
N ALA A 29 4.21 -5.06 9.17
CA ALA A 29 5.61 -4.69 8.96
C ALA A 29 6.47 -5.01 10.20
N ASP A 30 5.95 -4.78 11.42
CA ASP A 30 6.61 -5.18 12.67
C ASP A 30 6.76 -6.70 12.79
N PHE A 31 5.71 -7.45 12.44
CA PHE A 31 5.74 -8.90 12.46
C PHE A 31 6.75 -9.45 11.44
N PHE A 32 6.72 -8.96 10.21
CA PHE A 32 7.60 -9.42 9.13
C PHE A 32 9.07 -9.16 9.44
N GLN A 33 9.39 -8.00 10.02
CA GLN A 33 10.74 -7.69 10.47
C GLN A 33 11.22 -8.66 11.56
N LYS A 34 10.36 -9.04 12.52
CA LYS A 34 10.70 -10.02 13.56
C LYS A 34 10.97 -11.41 12.98
N GLU A 35 10.21 -11.80 11.97
CA GLU A 35 10.38 -13.07 11.27
C GLU A 35 11.52 -13.05 10.22
N GLY A 36 12.18 -11.90 10.03
CA GLY A 36 13.31 -11.76 9.10
C GLY A 36 12.92 -11.83 7.62
N LEU A 37 11.67 -11.52 7.28
CA LEU A 37 11.23 -11.43 5.89
C LEU A 37 11.89 -10.24 5.19
N GLN A 38 12.27 -10.43 3.93
CA GLN A 38 13.01 -9.44 3.15
C GLN A 38 12.22 -8.90 1.96
N ASP A 39 11.38 -9.72 1.33
CA ASP A 39 10.63 -9.36 0.13
C ASP A 39 9.12 -9.32 0.41
N VAL A 40 8.47 -8.21 0.08
CA VAL A 40 7.04 -7.97 0.32
C VAL A 40 6.35 -7.58 -0.98
N LEU A 41 5.33 -8.35 -1.37
CA LEU A 41 4.42 -8.02 -2.47
C LEU A 41 3.15 -7.39 -1.92
N ILE A 42 2.80 -6.19 -2.39
CA ILE A 42 1.56 -5.49 -2.04
C ILE A 42 0.66 -5.40 -3.28
N PRO A 43 -0.36 -6.27 -3.39
CA PRO A 43 -1.38 -6.15 -4.42
C PRO A 43 -2.39 -5.05 -4.08
N GLY A 44 -2.78 -4.25 -5.08
CA GLY A 44 -3.57 -3.04 -4.86
C GLY A 44 -2.72 -1.95 -4.22
N PHE A 45 -1.59 -1.63 -4.87
CA PHE A 45 -0.58 -0.72 -4.32
C PHE A 45 -1.09 0.71 -4.16
N GLY A 46 -2.08 1.11 -4.96
CA GLY A 46 -2.53 2.50 -5.08
C GLY A 46 -1.35 3.46 -5.23
N TYR A 47 -1.38 4.55 -4.47
CA TYR A 47 -0.27 5.52 -4.39
C TYR A 47 0.78 5.18 -3.31
N GLY A 48 0.82 3.93 -2.81
CA GLY A 48 1.92 3.43 -1.99
C GLY A 48 1.88 3.79 -0.50
N ARG A 49 0.73 4.24 0.06
CA ARG A 49 0.64 4.67 1.48
C ARG A 49 1.11 3.62 2.49
N ASN A 50 0.90 2.34 2.18
CA ASN A 50 1.29 1.22 3.05
C ASN A 50 2.71 0.71 2.75
N ALA A 51 3.32 1.07 1.62
CA ALA A 51 4.60 0.51 1.21
C ALA A 51 5.76 1.02 2.06
N LYS A 52 5.69 2.31 2.43
CA LYS A 52 6.75 2.99 3.16
C LYS A 52 7.12 2.30 4.48
N VAL A 53 6.14 1.75 5.21
CA VAL A 53 6.41 1.12 6.51
C VAL A 53 7.22 -0.17 6.40
N PHE A 54 7.13 -0.88 5.27
CA PHE A 54 7.95 -2.06 5.01
C PHE A 54 9.34 -1.66 4.54
N ALA A 55 9.42 -0.68 3.62
CA ALA A 55 10.70 -0.17 3.13
C ALA A 55 11.56 0.46 4.24
N ASP A 56 10.95 1.22 5.16
CA ASP A 56 11.64 1.82 6.32
C ASP A 56 12.19 0.76 7.29
N LYS A 57 11.70 -0.48 7.21
CA LYS A 57 12.20 -1.63 7.98
C LYS A 57 13.24 -2.46 7.25
N GLY A 58 13.68 -2.01 6.07
CA GLY A 58 14.73 -2.64 5.27
C GLY A 58 14.23 -3.72 4.31
N MET A 59 12.91 -3.89 4.16
CA MET A 59 12.34 -4.85 3.22
C MET A 59 12.29 -4.26 1.80
N SER A 60 12.52 -5.12 0.80
CA SER A 60 12.26 -4.87 -0.61
C SER A 60 10.75 -4.98 -0.87
N VAL A 61 10.14 -3.92 -1.42
CA VAL A 61 8.70 -3.86 -1.65
C VAL A 61 8.39 -3.82 -3.13
N THR A 62 7.59 -4.77 -3.60
CA THR A 62 7.01 -4.78 -4.94
C THR A 62 5.53 -4.43 -4.85
N GLY A 63 5.09 -3.45 -5.63
CA GLY A 63 3.69 -3.06 -5.74
C GLY A 63 3.09 -3.48 -7.07
N ILE A 64 1.87 -4.01 -7.06
CA ILE A 64 1.07 -4.19 -8.28
C ILE A 64 -0.25 -3.43 -8.15
N GLU A 65 -0.65 -2.75 -9.22
CA GLU A 65 -1.90 -2.00 -9.30
C GLU A 65 -2.49 -2.19 -10.71
N ILE A 66 -3.83 -2.30 -10.78
CA ILE A 66 -4.59 -2.52 -12.02
C ILE A 66 -5.35 -1.28 -12.49
N SER A 67 -5.48 -0.26 -11.63
CA SER A 67 -6.18 1.01 -11.90
C SER A 67 -5.38 1.95 -12.79
#